data_AF-A0A936Q3K7-F1
#
_entry.id   AF-A0A936Q3K7-F1
#
_cell.length_a   1.000
_cell.length_b   1.000
_cell.length_c   1.000
_cell.angle_alpha   90.00
_cell.angle_beta   90.00
_cell.angle_gamma   90.00
#
_symmetry.space_group_name_H-M   'P 1'
#
loop_
_entity.id
_entity.type
_entity.pdbx_description
1 polymer ?
#
loop_
_entity_poly.entity_id
_entity_poly.type
_entity_poly.pdbx_seq_one_letter_code
_entity_poly.pdbx_strand_id
1 'polypeptide(L)'
;MSGWLSSAAPGGAEERYSGLFDLSPVCTLHLGYHLFGESYQRGALLSGLVAEMRKAGVALGDGELSDYLPAVLRLLAALPPDEDRETLVDALLLPGLTRMTEALKDTDSPWADVLRALPSFLAPLGGGEPLPPPERVDDVDLEADALA
;
A
#
# COMPACT_ATOMS: atom_id res chain seq x y z
N MET A 1 21.02 3.46 -5.47
CA MET A 1 19.90 2.99 -6.32
C MET A 1 20.31 2.56 -7.73
N SER A 2 21.09 3.32 -8.53
CA SER A 2 21.36 2.96 -9.94
C SER A 2 22.05 1.60 -10.16
N GLY A 3 22.98 1.18 -9.29
CA GLY A 3 23.72 -0.08 -9.49
C GLY A 3 22.89 -1.36 -9.34
N TRP A 4 21.76 -1.31 -8.61
CA TRP A 4 20.93 -2.49 -8.33
C TRP A 4 20.03 -2.88 -9.53
N LEU A 5 19.49 -1.86 -10.20
CA LEU A 5 18.73 -2.03 -11.45
C LEU A 5 19.66 -2.32 -12.63
N SER A 6 20.81 -1.64 -12.73
CA SER A 6 21.75 -1.82 -13.84
C SER A 6 22.56 -3.13 -13.80
N SER A 7 22.59 -3.84 -12.66
CA SER A 7 23.26 -5.14 -12.52
C SER A 7 22.33 -6.34 -12.73
N ALA A 8 21.03 -6.11 -12.87
CA ALA A 8 20.08 -7.16 -13.21
C ALA A 8 20.18 -7.51 -14.70
N ALA A 9 20.00 -8.79 -15.04
CA ALA A 9 19.72 -9.18 -16.43
C ALA A 9 18.46 -8.46 -16.94
N PRO A 10 18.26 -8.30 -18.27
CA PRO A 10 17.00 -7.78 -18.82
C PRO A 10 15.80 -8.54 -18.23
N GLY A 11 14.81 -7.83 -17.68
CA GLY A 11 13.66 -8.40 -16.98
C GLY A 11 13.89 -8.77 -15.50
N GLY A 12 15.14 -8.79 -15.01
CA GLY A 12 15.44 -9.11 -13.62
C GLY A 12 14.92 -8.08 -12.60
N ALA A 13 14.61 -6.86 -13.04
CA ALA A 13 13.90 -5.89 -12.22
C ALA A 13 12.41 -6.25 -12.06
N GLU A 14 11.74 -6.71 -13.12
CA GLU A 14 10.35 -7.17 -13.07
C GLU A 14 10.22 -8.44 -12.22
N GLU A 15 11.13 -9.40 -12.40
CA GLU A 15 11.13 -10.64 -11.61
C GLU A 15 11.28 -10.36 -10.11
N ARG A 16 12.22 -9.47 -9.73
CA ARG A 16 12.41 -9.09 -8.33
C ARG A 16 11.24 -8.28 -7.78
N TYR A 17 10.61 -7.44 -8.61
CA TYR A 17 9.42 -6.68 -8.20
C TYR A 17 8.27 -7.63 -7.94
N SER A 18 7.95 -8.52 -8.89
CA SER A 18 6.86 -9.48 -8.74
C SER A 18 7.13 -10.46 -7.61
N GLY A 19 8.38 -10.91 -7.43
CA GLY A 19 8.77 -11.73 -6.27
C GLY A 19 8.51 -11.04 -4.93
N LEU A 20 8.77 -9.73 -4.85
CA LEU A 20 8.58 -8.97 -3.62
C LEU A 20 7.13 -8.57 -3.38
N PHE A 21 6.43 -8.01 -4.37
CA PHE A 21 5.14 -7.36 -4.17
C PHE A 21 3.94 -8.20 -4.63
N ASP A 22 4.10 -9.02 -5.67
CA ASP A 22 2.98 -9.74 -6.29
C ASP A 22 2.86 -11.18 -5.77
N LEU A 23 3.99 -11.82 -5.46
CA LEU A 23 4.06 -13.22 -5.04
C LEU A 23 4.14 -13.40 -3.51
N SER A 24 4.34 -12.32 -2.75
CA SER A 24 4.37 -12.35 -1.29
C SER A 24 3.20 -11.56 -0.70
N PRO A 25 2.18 -12.22 -0.11
CA PRO A 25 1.07 -11.54 0.55
C PRO A 25 1.54 -10.61 1.68
N VAL A 26 2.64 -10.99 2.34
CA VAL A 26 3.27 -10.23 3.43
C VAL A 26 3.78 -8.88 2.95
N CYS A 27 4.23 -8.79 1.70
CA CYS A 27 4.85 -7.58 1.15
C CYS A 27 3.99 -6.86 0.12
N THR A 28 2.71 -7.23 -0.04
CA THR A 28 1.84 -6.66 -1.07
C THR A 28 1.67 -5.14 -0.96
N LEU A 29 1.40 -4.47 -2.08
CA LEU A 29 1.12 -3.02 -2.13
C LEU A 29 -0.35 -2.68 -1.86
N HIS A 30 -1.17 -3.62 -1.38
CA HIS A 30 -2.56 -3.40 -1.01
C HIS A 30 -2.68 -2.90 0.45
N LEU A 31 -2.91 -1.59 0.63
CA LEU A 31 -3.02 -0.95 1.95
C LEU A 31 -4.17 -1.56 2.78
N GLY A 32 -5.30 -1.82 2.13
CA GLY A 32 -6.47 -2.41 2.77
C GLY A 32 -6.21 -3.83 3.26
N TYR A 33 -5.40 -4.61 2.55
CA TYR A 33 -5.00 -5.95 3.01
C TYR A 33 -4.12 -5.87 4.27
N HIS A 34 -3.15 -4.95 4.30
CA HIS A 34 -2.29 -4.76 5.47
C HIS A 34 -3.06 -4.36 6.74
N LEU A 35 -4.13 -3.57 6.58
CA LEU A 35 -4.96 -3.08 7.67
C LEU A 35 -6.05 -4.07 8.08
N PHE A 36 -6.68 -4.74 7.11
CA PHE A 36 -7.94 -5.44 7.34
C PHE A 36 -7.95 -6.91 6.89
N GLY A 37 -6.85 -7.43 6.32
CA GLY A 37 -6.80 -8.81 5.80
C GLY A 37 -7.87 -9.08 4.75
N GLU A 38 -8.40 -10.31 4.73
CA GLU A 38 -9.54 -10.69 3.88
C GLU A 38 -10.90 -10.46 4.55
N SER A 39 -11.03 -9.36 5.31
CA SER A 39 -12.26 -9.08 6.04
C SER A 39 -13.32 -8.33 5.24
N TYR A 40 -14.55 -8.34 5.78
CA TYR A 40 -15.64 -7.48 5.31
C TYR A 40 -15.28 -5.99 5.36
N GLN A 41 -14.46 -5.56 6.33
CA GLN A 41 -14.02 -4.17 6.45
C GLN A 41 -13.17 -3.76 5.24
N ARG A 42 -12.31 -4.66 4.74
CA ARG A 42 -11.60 -4.44 3.48
C ARG A 42 -12.57 -4.27 2.31
N GLY A 43 -13.59 -5.11 2.22
CA GLY A 43 -14.62 -5.00 1.18
C GLY A 43 -15.35 -3.65 1.18
N ALA A 44 -15.68 -3.15 2.36
CA ALA A 44 -16.28 -1.83 2.53
C ALA A 44 -15.32 -0.70 2.12
N LEU A 45 -14.05 -0.78 2.54
CA LEU A 45 -12.99 0.16 2.12
C LEU A 45 -12.85 0.20 0.59
N LEU A 46 -12.73 -0.97 -0.06
CA LEU A 46 -12.58 -1.07 -1.51
C LEU A 46 -13.72 -0.36 -2.25
N SER A 47 -14.96 -0.61 -1.80
CA SER A 47 -16.16 -0.01 -2.38
C SER A 47 -16.18 1.52 -2.20
N GLY A 48 -15.79 2.00 -1.01
CA GLY A 48 -15.67 3.43 -0.72
C GLY A 48 -14.63 4.12 -1.61
N LEU A 49 -13.43 3.53 -1.71
CA LEU A 49 -12.36 4.06 -2.57
C LEU A 49 -12.76 4.09 -4.05
N VAL A 50 -13.47 3.07 -4.56
CA VAL A 50 -14.03 3.10 -5.93
C VAL A 50 -14.99 4.28 -6.11
N ALA A 51 -15.84 4.56 -5.11
CA ALA A 51 -16.76 5.69 -5.18
C ALA A 51 -16.01 7.03 -5.19
N GLU A 52 -15.01 7.20 -4.32
CA GLU A 52 -14.19 8.42 -4.29
C GLU A 52 -13.37 8.64 -5.56
N MET A 53 -12.75 7.57 -6.09
CA MET A 53 -12.03 7.63 -7.37
C MET A 53 -12.95 8.04 -8.51
N ARG A 54 -14.18 7.52 -8.57
CA ARG A 54 -15.16 7.94 -9.59
C ARG A 54 -15.55 9.41 -9.45
N LYS A 55 -15.76 9.89 -8.23
CA LYS A 55 -16.06 11.32 -7.97
C LYS A 55 -14.90 12.21 -8.40
N ALA A 56 -13.67 11.81 -8.11
CA ALA A 56 -12.44 12.54 -8.47
C ALA A 56 -12.01 12.36 -9.93
N GLY A 57 -12.72 11.55 -10.73
CA GLY A 57 -12.36 11.27 -12.13
C GLY A 57 -11.09 10.41 -12.30
N VAL A 58 -10.71 9.65 -11.27
CA VAL A 58 -9.55 8.75 -11.28
C VAL A 58 -9.96 7.38 -11.81
N ALA A 59 -9.30 6.93 -12.88
CA ALA A 59 -9.53 5.63 -13.48
C ALA A 59 -8.68 4.53 -12.81
N LEU A 60 -9.29 3.38 -12.54
CA LEU A 60 -8.57 2.15 -12.18
C LEU A 60 -8.16 1.40 -13.45
N GLY A 61 -7.00 0.75 -13.40
CA GLY A 61 -6.57 -0.19 -14.42
C GLY A 61 -7.37 -1.49 -14.40
N ASP A 62 -7.22 -2.30 -15.45
CA ASP A 62 -7.88 -3.60 -15.54
C ASP A 62 -7.38 -4.53 -14.43
N GLY A 63 -8.32 -5.03 -13.61
CA GLY A 63 -8.01 -5.90 -12.47
C GLY A 63 -7.34 -5.20 -11.28
N GLU A 64 -7.11 -3.88 -11.35
CA GLU A 64 -6.51 -3.11 -10.26
C GLU A 64 -7.53 -2.88 -9.13
N LEU A 65 -7.17 -3.27 -7.90
CA LEU A 65 -7.99 -2.99 -6.73
C LEU A 65 -7.78 -1.56 -6.23
N SER A 66 -8.83 -0.97 -5.67
CA SER A 66 -8.82 0.44 -5.24
C SER A 66 -7.96 0.72 -4.01
N ASP A 67 -7.54 -0.31 -3.26
CA ASP A 67 -6.61 -0.19 -2.12
C ASP A 67 -5.13 -0.36 -2.51
N TYR A 68 -4.84 -0.55 -3.80
CA TYR A 68 -3.47 -0.59 -4.32
C TYR A 68 -2.79 0.77 -4.13
N LEU A 69 -1.61 0.80 -3.52
CA LEU A 69 -0.92 2.04 -3.13
C LEU A 69 -0.82 3.06 -4.28
N PRO A 70 -0.37 2.70 -5.51
CA PRO A 70 -0.40 3.63 -6.65
C PRO A 70 -1.79 4.16 -7.03
N ALA A 71 -2.86 3.38 -6.85
CA ALA A 71 -4.22 3.85 -7.09
C ALA A 71 -4.64 4.88 -6.03
N VAL A 72 -4.36 4.61 -4.76
CA VAL A 72 -4.64 5.53 -3.66
C VAL A 72 -3.83 6.82 -3.77
N LEU A 73 -2.56 6.76 -4.20
CA LEU A 73 -1.74 7.95 -4.46
C LEU A 73 -2.28 8.79 -5.63
N ARG A 74 -2.86 8.15 -6.67
CA ARG A 74 -3.55 8.87 -7.75
C ARG A 74 -4.82 9.57 -7.24
N LEU A 75 -5.57 8.91 -6.37
CA LEU A 75 -6.72 9.55 -5.69
C LEU A 75 -6.25 10.76 -4.86
N LEU A 76 -5.23 10.59 -4.02
CA LEU A 76 -4.66 11.68 -3.21
C LEU A 76 -4.27 12.90 -4.05
N ALA A 77 -3.65 12.67 -5.22
CA ALA A 77 -3.23 13.75 -6.11
C ALA A 77 -4.42 14.47 -6.79
N ALA A 78 -5.59 13.84 -6.87
CA ALA A 78 -6.80 14.40 -7.47
C ALA A 78 -7.72 15.11 -6.45
N LEU A 79 -7.57 14.81 -5.15
CA LEU A 79 -8.37 15.43 -4.10
C LEU A 79 -7.90 16.88 -3.81
N PRO A 80 -8.84 17.82 -3.60
CA PRO A 80 -8.50 19.14 -3.08
C PRO A 80 -7.95 19.04 -1.64
N PRO A 81 -7.28 20.10 -1.12
CA PRO A 81 -6.78 20.09 0.26
C PRO A 81 -7.92 20.32 1.27
N ASP A 82 -8.70 19.28 1.52
CA ASP A 82 -9.83 19.25 2.44
C ASP A 82 -9.81 18.03 3.39
N GLU A 83 -10.87 17.88 4.19
CA GLU A 83 -11.02 16.83 5.19
C GLU A 83 -11.00 15.42 4.59
N ASP A 84 -11.49 15.25 3.35
CA ASP A 84 -11.47 13.95 2.67
C ASP A 84 -10.03 13.55 2.32
N ARG A 85 -9.22 14.51 1.85
CA ARG A 85 -7.78 14.30 1.61
C ARG A 85 -7.04 13.98 2.91
N GLU A 86 -7.30 14.74 3.96
CA GLU A 86 -6.69 14.55 5.28
C GLU A 86 -7.04 13.16 5.83
N THR A 87 -8.31 12.76 5.75
CA THR A 87 -8.79 11.44 6.16
C THR A 87 -8.12 10.32 5.37
N LEU A 88 -7.96 10.47 4.05
CA LEU A 88 -7.27 9.48 3.22
C LEU A 88 -5.80 9.27 3.67
N VAL A 89 -5.14 10.35 4.09
CA VAL A 89 -3.76 10.30 4.60
C VAL A 89 -3.72 9.63 5.97
N ASP A 90 -4.50 10.14 6.92
CA ASP A 90 -4.39 9.78 8.33
C ASP A 90 -5.02 8.42 8.66
N ALA A 91 -6.05 8.01 7.92
CA ALA A 91 -6.78 6.76 8.19
C ALA A 91 -6.34 5.58 7.32
N LEU A 92 -5.74 5.83 6.14
CA LEU A 92 -5.40 4.77 5.18
C LEU A 92 -3.91 4.75 4.82
N LEU A 93 -3.38 5.85 4.28
CA LEU A 93 -2.01 5.85 3.75
C LEU A 93 -0.96 5.66 4.84
N LEU A 94 -0.97 6.48 5.89
CA LEU A 94 0.05 6.41 6.95
C LEU A 94 -0.05 5.11 7.78
N PRO A 95 -1.24 4.65 8.20
CA PRO A 95 -1.35 3.38 8.92
C PRO A 95 -0.99 2.18 8.05
N GLY A 96 -1.41 2.19 6.78
CA GLY A 96 -1.13 1.10 5.83
C GLY A 96 0.35 1.02 5.47
N LEU A 97 1.01 2.17 5.25
CA LEU A 97 2.45 2.22 5.02
C LEU A 97 3.23 1.74 6.23
N THR A 98 2.79 2.06 7.45
CA THR A 98 3.43 1.56 8.68
C THR A 98 3.45 0.03 8.70
N ARG A 99 2.31 -0.63 8.46
CA ARG A 99 2.22 -2.10 8.37
C ARG A 99 3.08 -2.67 7.23
N MET A 100 3.06 -2.02 6.08
CA MET A 100 3.81 -2.44 4.89
C MET A 100 5.32 -2.35 5.11
N THR A 101 5.82 -1.28 5.76
CA THR A 101 7.24 -1.11 6.04
C THR A 101 7.74 -2.06 7.12
N GLU A 102 6.90 -2.40 8.11
CA GLU A 102 7.22 -3.44 9.11
C GLU A 102 7.37 -4.82 8.47
N ALA A 103 6.53 -5.15 7.50
CA ALA A 103 6.62 -6.39 6.75
C ALA A 103 7.89 -6.47 5.87
N LEU A 104 8.47 -5.32 5.50
CA LEU A 104 9.67 -5.18 4.68
C LEU A 104 10.95 -4.91 5.50
N LYS A 105 10.90 -4.99 6.83
CA LYS A 105 12.01 -4.57 7.70
C LYS A 105 13.31 -5.35 7.45
N ASP A 106 13.19 -6.62 7.12
CA ASP A 106 14.34 -7.53 6.91
C ASP A 106 14.76 -7.60 5.43
N THR A 107 14.15 -6.79 4.56
CA THR A 107 14.42 -6.76 3.12
C THR A 107 15.39 -5.64 2.76
N ASP A 108 16.48 -5.98 2.07
CA ASP A 108 17.48 -5.05 1.52
C ASP A 108 17.09 -4.56 0.10
N SER A 109 15.81 -4.26 -0.10
CA SER A 109 15.25 -3.87 -1.39
C SER A 109 15.22 -2.35 -1.53
N PRO A 110 15.68 -1.78 -2.66
CA PRO A 110 15.58 -0.34 -2.90
C PRO A 110 14.13 0.16 -2.96
N TRP A 111 13.15 -0.71 -3.22
CA TRP A 111 11.73 -0.34 -3.14
C TRP A 111 11.26 -0.18 -1.69
N ALA A 112 11.83 -0.94 -0.75
CA ALA A 112 11.53 -0.77 0.68
C ALA A 112 11.98 0.62 1.16
N ASP A 113 13.12 1.13 0.70
CA ASP A 113 13.58 2.48 1.03
C ASP A 113 12.61 3.57 0.54
N VAL A 114 12.05 3.41 -0.66
CA VAL A 114 11.02 4.33 -1.18
C VAL A 114 9.78 4.32 -0.29
N LEU A 115 9.31 3.13 0.09
CA LEU A 115 8.15 2.99 0.97
C LEU A 115 8.39 3.55 2.36
N ARG A 116 9.61 3.39 2.91
CA ARG A 116 10.02 4.00 4.21
C ARG A 116 10.10 5.52 4.13
N ALA A 117 10.47 6.08 2.99
CA ALA A 117 10.54 7.53 2.81
C ALA A 117 9.17 8.18 2.65
N LEU A 118 8.21 7.49 2.05
CA LEU A 118 6.92 8.04 1.65
C LEU A 118 6.12 8.69 2.80
N PRO A 119 6.04 8.12 4.03
CA PRO A 119 5.34 8.77 5.15
C PRO A 119 5.78 10.21 5.44
N SER A 120 7.07 10.52 5.26
CA SER A 120 7.60 11.88 5.47
C SER A 120 7.05 12.92 4.49
N PHE A 121 6.68 12.49 3.29
CA PHE A 121 6.06 13.35 2.27
C PHE A 121 4.55 13.45 2.45
N LEU A 122 3.93 12.41 3.02
CA LEU A 122 2.48 12.33 3.18
C LEU A 122 2.00 13.00 4.47
N ALA A 123 2.76 12.93 5.57
CA ALA A 123 2.36 13.49 6.86
C ALA A 123 1.95 14.99 6.79
N PRO A 124 2.63 15.87 6.03
CA PRO A 124 2.19 17.27 5.89
C PRO A 124 0.86 17.45 5.14
N LEU A 125 0.33 16.41 4.49
CA LEU A 125 -0.93 16.44 3.75
C LEU A 125 -2.13 15.97 4.59
N GLY A 126 -1.86 15.36 5.76
CA GLY A 126 -2.86 14.93 6.74
C GLY A 126 -3.40 16.08 7.59
N GLY A 127 -4.44 15.78 8.36
CA GLY A 127 -5.12 16.71 9.27
C GLY A 127 -4.52 16.73 10.68
N GLY A 128 -3.61 15.81 10.99
CA GLY A 128 -2.91 15.79 12.26
C GLY A 128 -2.21 14.48 12.56
N GLU A 129 -2.52 13.90 13.73
CA GLU A 129 -1.95 12.62 14.15
C GLU A 129 -2.63 11.47 13.38
N PRO A 130 -1.86 10.59 12.72
CA PRO A 130 -2.42 9.44 12.00
C PRO A 130 -3.17 8.51 12.94
N LEU A 131 -4.24 7.88 12.45
CA LEU A 131 -4.91 6.84 13.22
C LEU A 131 -3.96 5.66 13.46
N PRO A 132 -3.98 5.02 14.64
CA PRO A 132 -3.26 3.77 14.80
C PRO A 132 -3.82 2.75 13.81
N PRO A 133 -2.96 1.88 13.22
CA PRO A 133 -3.47 0.78 12.42
C PRO A 133 -4.39 -0.08 13.28
N PRO A 134 -5.52 -0.57 12.74
CA PRO A 134 -6.45 -1.40 13.50
C PRO A 134 -5.73 -2.65 14.01
N GLU A 135 -6.21 -3.21 15.12
CA GLU A 135 -5.80 -4.53 15.56
C GLU A 135 -6.05 -5.52 14.42
N ARG A 136 -5.04 -6.31 14.08
CA ARG A 136 -5.25 -7.39 13.12
C ARG A 136 -6.23 -8.37 13.76
N VAL A 137 -7.34 -8.58 13.08
CA VAL A 137 -8.09 -9.82 13.28
C VAL A 137 -7.23 -10.85 12.57
N ASP A 138 -6.50 -11.67 13.33
CA ASP A 138 -5.67 -12.70 12.74
C ASP A 138 -6.55 -13.59 11.86
N ASP A 139 -6.41 -13.45 10.55
CA ASP A 139 -6.87 -14.44 9.60
C ASP A 139 -6.04 -15.69 9.92
N VAL A 140 -6.72 -16.67 10.51
CA VAL A 140 -6.28 -18.03 10.82
C VAL A 140 -5.03 -18.41 10.03
N ASP A 141 -3.93 -18.66 10.76
CA ASP A 141 -2.60 -19.06 10.27
C ASP A 141 -2.62 -19.64 8.85
N LEU A 142 -2.41 -18.80 7.84
CA LEU A 142 -1.88 -19.27 6.56
C LEU A 142 -0.40 -19.53 6.80
N GLU A 143 -0.15 -20.68 7.40
CA GLU A 143 1.14 -21.19 7.83
C GLU A 143 2.23 -20.92 6.79
N ALA A 144 3.38 -20.51 7.32
CA ALA A 144 4.64 -20.25 6.63
C ALA A 144 5.32 -21.53 6.08
N ASP A 145 4.56 -22.43 5.46
CA ASP A 145 5.03 -23.75 5.00
C ASP A 145 5.25 -23.85 3.48
N ALA A 146 5.39 -22.72 2.78
CA ALA A 146 5.65 -22.71 1.33
C ALA A 146 7.06 -22.25 0.91
N LEU A 147 7.99 -22.04 1.85
CA LEU A 147 9.36 -21.59 1.55
C LEU A 147 10.43 -22.25 2.44
N ALA A 148 10.34 -23.58 2.58
CA ALA A 148 11.41 -24.45 3.07
C ALA A 148 11.84 -25.45 1.99
#